data_AF-A0A197ZX24-F1
#
_entry.id   AF-A0A197ZX24-F1
#
_cell.length_a   1.000
_cell.length_b   1.000
_cell.length_c   1.000
_cell.angle_alpha   90.00
_cell.angle_beta   90.00
_cell.angle_gamma   90.00
#
_symmetry.space_group_name_H-M   'P 1'
#
loop_
_entity.id
_entity.type
_entity.pdbx_description
1 polymer ?
#
loop_
_entity_poly.entity_id
_entity_poly.type
_entity_poly.pdbx_seq_one_letter_code
_entity_poly.pdbx_strand_id
1 'polypeptide(L)'
;MAERGILAYFHSPEQAEGVASKLRALRALDVQVERFTNDIGTGIEMSMADSMISKDLEVDTVGLDIVLAAVIDEQCYEQAIRVIETAGGSV
;
A
#
# COMPACT_ATOMS: atom_id res chain seq x y z
N MET A 1 -9.21 -20.30 14.91
CA MET A 1 -9.58 -18.98 14.39
C MET A 1 -8.30 -18.17 14.41
N ALA A 2 -7.63 -18.12 13.27
CA ALA A 2 -6.39 -17.38 13.09
C ALA A 2 -6.70 -16.23 12.13
N GLU A 3 -6.53 -15.01 12.62
CA GLU A 3 -6.75 -13.79 11.85
C GLU A 3 -5.40 -13.38 11.25
N ARG A 4 -5.41 -12.94 9.98
CA ARG A 4 -4.22 -12.46 9.30
C ARG A 4 -4.44 -11.06 8.77
N GLY A 5 -3.50 -10.18 9.11
CA GLY A 5 -3.36 -8.88 8.49
C GLY A 5 -2.61 -9.00 7.16
N ILE A 6 -3.11 -8.31 6.14
CA ILE A 6 -2.48 -8.14 4.84
C ILE A 6 -2.23 -6.65 4.64
N LEU A 7 -1.01 -6.32 4.23
CA LEU A 7 -0.63 -5.00 3.75
C LEU A 7 -0.36 -5.12 2.27
N ALA A 8 -1.07 -4.34 1.47
CA ALA A 8 -0.93 -4.32 0.02
C ALA A 8 -0.68 -2.90 -0.46
N TYR A 9 0.23 -2.75 -1.39
CA TYR A 9 0.62 -1.47 -1.95
C TYR A 9 0.07 -1.32 -3.37
N PHE A 10 -0.45 -0.14 -3.67
CA PHE A 10 -1.05 0.17 -4.97
C PHE A 10 -0.57 1.52 -5.50
N HIS A 11 -0.44 1.58 -6.82
CA HIS A 11 -0.08 2.79 -7.55
C HIS A 11 -1.26 3.73 -7.79
N SER A 12 -2.50 3.29 -7.50
CA SER A 12 -3.69 4.12 -7.70
C SER A 12 -4.80 3.76 -6.71
N PRO A 13 -5.59 4.76 -6.25
CA PRO A 13 -6.65 4.55 -5.27
C PRO A 13 -7.76 3.64 -5.81
N GLU A 14 -8.05 3.71 -7.11
CA GLU A 14 -9.07 2.87 -7.76
C GLU A 14 -8.72 1.37 -7.68
N GLN A 15 -7.44 1.01 -7.77
CA GLN A 15 -6.97 -0.37 -7.65
C GLN A 15 -7.18 -0.87 -6.21
N ALA A 16 -6.81 -0.04 -5.22
CA ALA A 16 -7.01 -0.34 -3.81
C ALA A 16 -8.50 -0.45 -3.45
N GLU A 17 -9.36 0.47 -3.89
CA GLU A 17 -10.81 0.40 -3.64
C GLU A 17 -11.46 -0.84 -4.28
N GLY A 18 -11.02 -1.21 -5.49
CA GLY A 18 -11.48 -2.42 -6.16
C GLY A 18 -11.15 -3.69 -5.37
N VAL A 19 -9.95 -3.75 -4.78
CA VAL A 19 -9.54 -4.85 -3.90
C VAL A 19 -10.26 -4.80 -2.56
N ALA A 20 -10.38 -3.63 -1.95
CA ALA A 20 -11.08 -3.44 -0.68
C ALA A 20 -12.53 -3.94 -0.77
N SER A 21 -13.23 -3.62 -1.86
CA SER A 21 -14.59 -4.10 -2.11
C SER A 21 -14.67 -5.62 -2.22
N LYS A 22 -13.70 -6.25 -2.91
CA LYS A 22 -13.61 -7.72 -3.03
C LYS A 22 -13.28 -8.39 -1.68
N LEU A 23 -12.35 -7.83 -0.91
CA LEU A 23 -12.00 -8.32 0.42
C LEU A 23 -13.19 -8.20 1.38
N ARG A 24 -13.95 -7.11 1.32
CA ARG A 24 -15.19 -6.95 2.10
C ARG A 24 -16.23 -8.02 1.74
N ALA A 25 -16.35 -8.37 0.45
CA ALA A 25 -17.22 -9.46 0.01
C ALA A 25 -16.76 -10.84 0.49
N LEU A 26 -15.45 -11.02 0.72
CA LEU A 26 -14.84 -12.23 1.29
C LEU A 26 -14.92 -12.31 2.82
N ARG A 27 -15.71 -11.43 3.45
CA ARG A 27 -15.80 -11.27 4.92
C ARG A 27 -14.49 -10.89 5.58
N ALA A 28 -13.75 -9.96 4.97
CA ALA A 28 -12.72 -9.24 5.72
C ALA A 28 -13.34 -8.63 7.00
N LEU A 29 -12.63 -8.81 8.10
CA LEU A 29 -13.01 -8.31 9.42
C LEU A 29 -12.87 -6.79 9.47
N ASP A 30 -11.78 -6.30 8.87
CA ASP A 30 -11.49 -4.87 8.75
C ASP A 30 -10.74 -4.59 7.44
N VAL A 31 -11.02 -3.46 6.80
CA VAL A 31 -10.31 -3.02 5.59
C VAL A 31 -10.14 -1.51 5.64
N GLN A 32 -8.90 -1.06 5.52
CA GLN A 32 -8.49 0.34 5.53
C GLN A 32 -7.66 0.62 4.29
N VAL A 33 -7.98 1.73 3.62
CA VAL A 33 -7.22 2.23 2.47
C VAL A 33 -6.69 3.60 2.86
N GLU A 34 -5.38 3.69 2.96
CA GLU A 34 -4.65 4.90 3.33
C GLU A 34 -3.89 5.41 2.11
N ARG A 35 -4.04 6.70 1.81
CA ARG A 35 -3.20 7.35 0.80
C ARG A 35 -1.91 7.80 1.48
N PHE A 36 -0.82 7.10 1.19
CA PHE A 36 0.49 7.41 1.72
C PHE A 36 1.25 8.26 0.71
N THR A 37 1.13 9.59 0.80
CA THR A 37 2.07 10.48 0.14
C THR A 37 3.33 10.51 1.00
N ASN A 38 4.47 10.09 0.44
CA ASN A 38 5.77 10.19 1.11
C ASN A 38 6.19 11.67 1.22
N ASP A 39 5.53 12.43 2.10
CA ASP A 39 5.85 13.83 2.44
C ASP A 39 7.23 13.96 3.11
N ILE A 40 7.87 12.82 3.41
CA ILE A 40 9.26 12.75 3.84
C ILE A 40 10.20 13.25 2.73
N GLY A 41 9.82 13.22 1.44
CA GLY A 41 10.61 13.84 0.37
C GLY A 41 10.64 15.37 0.42
N THR A 42 9.58 16.00 0.93
CA THR A 42 9.39 17.46 0.90
C THR A 42 9.93 18.15 2.16
N GLY A 43 10.02 17.43 3.28
CA GLY A 43 10.57 17.94 4.55
C GLY A 43 12.11 18.05 4.59
N ILE A 44 12.83 17.18 3.87
CA ILE A 44 14.31 17.26 3.76
C ILE A 44 14.78 18.32 2.75
N GLU A 45 13.96 18.71 1.77
CA GLU A 45 14.28 19.81 0.85
C GLU A 45 14.46 21.15 1.59
N MET A 46 13.69 21.40 2.65
CA MET A 46 13.71 22.71 3.31
C MET A 46 14.87 22.89 4.30
N SER A 47 15.56 21.80 4.68
CA SER A 47 16.74 21.86 5.56
C SER A 47 18.06 21.58 4.83
N MET A 48 18.01 21.08 3.58
CA MET A 48 19.19 20.74 2.75
C MET A 48 19.29 21.58 1.46
N ALA A 49 18.61 22.73 1.39
CA ALA A 49 18.90 23.73 0.35
C ALA A 49 20.25 24.45 0.58
N ASP A 50 20.83 24.30 1.78
CA ASP A 50 22.18 24.77 2.10
C ASP A 50 23.17 23.62 1.85
N SER A 51 23.98 23.75 0.81
CA SER A 51 25.10 22.87 0.49
C SER A 51 24.79 21.58 -0.29
N MET A 52 24.63 21.76 -1.61
CA MET A 52 25.28 20.94 -2.65
C MET A 52 25.92 19.61 -2.16
N ILE A 53 25.27 18.46 -2.33
CA ILE A 53 25.98 17.20 -2.59
C ILE A 53 25.03 16.18 -3.25
N SER A 54 25.46 15.68 -4.41
CA SER A 54 25.15 14.37 -5.03
C SER A 54 23.68 13.88 -5.02
N LYS A 55 22.93 13.93 -6.12
CA LYS A 55 23.14 13.10 -7.34
C LYS A 55 23.57 11.67 -7.02
N ASP A 56 22.73 10.94 -6.29
CA ASP A 56 22.35 9.54 -6.52
C ASP A 56 21.49 9.10 -5.32
N LEU A 57 20.34 9.74 -5.16
CA LEU A 57 19.27 9.14 -4.38
C LEU A 57 18.15 8.94 -5.39
N GLU A 58 18.32 7.93 -6.24
CA GLU A 58 17.18 7.12 -6.66
C GLU A 58 16.60 6.54 -5.36
N VAL A 59 15.89 7.39 -4.60
CA VAL A 59 14.77 6.88 -3.86
C VAL A 59 13.89 6.40 -4.98
N ASP A 60 13.98 5.10 -5.29
CA ASP A 60 12.90 4.35 -5.87
C ASP A 60 11.75 4.59 -4.89
N THR A 61 11.13 5.75 -5.04
CA THR A 61 9.91 6.15 -4.41
C THR A 61 8.93 5.31 -5.18
N VAL A 62 8.98 4.00 -4.89
CA VAL A 62 8.16 2.97 -5.51
C VAL A 62 6.80 3.61 -5.49
N GLY A 63 6.23 3.90 -6.67
CA GLY A 63 5.13 4.85 -6.89
C GLY A 63 3.80 4.34 -6.33
N LEU A 64 3.85 3.88 -5.09
CA LEU A 64 2.85 3.24 -4.29
C LEU A 64 2.29 4.33 -3.38
N ASP A 65 1.54 5.25 -3.98
CA ASP A 65 0.85 6.32 -3.28
C ASP A 65 -0.25 5.81 -2.32
N ILE A 66 -0.61 4.52 -2.39
CA ILE A 66 -1.74 3.95 -1.67
C ILE A 66 -1.35 2.66 -0.97
N VAL A 67 -1.74 2.55 0.29
CA VAL A 67 -1.59 1.34 1.12
C VAL A 67 -2.97 0.84 1.51
N LEU A 68 -3.20 -0.45 1.35
CA LEU A 68 -4.40 -1.14 1.80
C LEU A 68 -4.01 -2.10 2.93
N ALA A 69 -4.57 -1.88 4.11
CA ALA A 69 -4.47 -2.78 5.25
C ALA A 69 -5.79 -3.52 5.41
N ALA A 70 -5.78 -4.85 5.37
CA ALA A 70 -6.99 -5.65 5.58
C ALA A 70 -6.74 -6.77 6.59
N VAL A 71 -7.68 -6.97 7.50
CA VAL A 71 -7.70 -8.10 8.43
C VAL A 71 -8.69 -9.12 7.90
N ILE A 72 -8.22 -10.32 7.61
CA ILE A 72 -9.04 -11.40 7.06
C ILE A 72 -8.80 -12.71 7.80
N ASP A 73 -9.73 -13.66 7.66
CA ASP A 73 -9.53 -15.00 8.20
C ASP A 73 -8.43 -15.75 7.42
N GLU A 74 -7.66 -16.58 8.12
CA GLU A 74 -6.60 -17.41 7.54
C GLU A 74 -7.10 -18.27 6.35
N GLN A 75 -8.35 -18.74 6.38
CA GLN A 75 -8.94 -19.52 5.28
C GLN A 75 -9.07 -18.71 3.97
N CYS A 76 -9.18 -17.39 4.06
CA CYS A 76 -9.31 -16.49 2.92
C CYS A 76 -7.98 -15.87 2.48
N TYR A 77 -6.88 -16.11 3.22
CA TYR A 77 -5.58 -15.48 2.99
C TYR A 77 -5.05 -15.69 1.58
N GLU A 78 -5.05 -16.94 1.11
CA GLU A 78 -4.59 -17.27 -0.24
C GLU A 78 -5.45 -16.63 -1.33
N GLN A 79 -6.76 -16.50 -1.09
CA GLN A 79 -7.66 -15.88 -2.06
C GLN A 79 -7.44 -14.37 -2.13
N ALA A 80 -7.20 -13.73 -0.98
CA ALA A 80 -6.90 -12.30 -0.91
C ALA A 80 -5.61 -11.94 -1.65
N ILE A 81 -4.55 -12.72 -1.51
CA ILE A 81 -3.30 -12.52 -2.26
C ILE A 81 -3.58 -12.51 -3.77
N ARG A 82 -4.30 -13.51 -4.29
CA ARG A 82 -4.63 -13.53 -5.72
C ARG A 82 -5.42 -12.32 -6.17
N VAL A 83 -6.36 -11.84 -5.34
CA VAL A 83 -7.17 -10.66 -5.65
C VAL A 83 -6.30 -9.41 -5.74
N ILE A 84 -5.32 -9.27 -4.84
CA ILE A 84 -4.39 -8.14 -4.81
C ILE A 84 -3.47 -8.18 -6.03
N GLU A 85 -2.83 -9.32 -6.31
CA GLU A 85 -1.94 -9.49 -7.46
C GLU A 85 -2.68 -9.27 -8.79
N THR A 86 -3.91 -9.77 -8.91
CA THR A 86 -4.75 -9.57 -10.12
C THR A 86 -5.12 -8.10 -10.31
N ALA A 87 -5.21 -7.33 -9.24
CA ALA A 87 -5.49 -5.91 -9.27
C ALA A 87 -4.23 -5.04 -9.44
N GLY A 88 -3.06 -5.63 -9.63
CA GLY A 88 -1.80 -4.89 -9.80
C GLY A 88 -1.19 -4.38 -8.49
N GLY A 89 -1.68 -4.88 -7.35
CA GLY A 89 -1.09 -4.60 -6.04
C GLY A 89 0.00 -5.60 -5.67
N SER A 90 0.91 -5.17 -4.80
CA SER A 90 1.99 -6.00 -4.24
C SER A 90 1.77 -6.16 -2.74
N VAL A 91 1.93 -7.39 -2.22
CA VAL A 91 1.76 -7.76 -0.80
C VAL A 91 3.11 -7.94 -0.12
#